data_AF-A0A5K7ZJS7-F1
#
_entry.id   AF-A0A5K7ZJS7-F1
#
_cell.length_a   1.000
_cell.length_b   1.000
_cell.length_c   1.000
_cell.angle_alpha   90.00
_cell.angle_beta   90.00
_cell.angle_gamma   90.00
#
_symmetry.space_group_name_H-M   'P 1'
#
loop_
_entity.id
_entity.type
_entity.pdbx_description
1 polymer ?
#
loop_
_entity_poly.entity_id
_entity_poly.type
_entity_poly.pdbx_seq_one_letter_code
_entity_poly.pdbx_strand_id
1 'polypeptide(L)'
;MASEQALQRFGQKAGITWGEAFARNESKPCAVKGCPEHRYQISQYCRKHYNTSKRWGHPEGIPIHPWHYHQEIEEVSRIIKRNRDHIGIVDRRAFLRDAIRMGHEILREGRLETENTVPFPQYFDPLYEAEADPEEVLIRLAGIWLYTHRNIGPVAPCKDEKHQLYLLGNALIRFIPGAVPNNFKYHARREIGQYLYRGIGVLLVNITNTIEREIASRERTERIQGANLEVNY
;
A
#
# COMPACT_ATOMS: atom_id res chain seq x y z
N MET A 1 16.69 -20.70 -5.24
CA MET A 1 17.40 -21.75 -6.01
C MET A 1 16.72 -22.09 -7.33
N ALA A 2 15.38 -22.09 -7.45
CA ALA A 2 14.70 -22.29 -8.74
C ALA A 2 14.99 -21.23 -9.83
N SER A 3 15.43 -20.02 -9.44
CA SER A 3 15.77 -18.97 -10.42
C SER A 3 17.09 -19.25 -11.15
N GLU A 4 18.08 -19.85 -10.50
CA GLU A 4 19.44 -19.95 -11.06
C GLU A 4 19.55 -21.02 -12.15
N GLN A 5 18.87 -22.16 -11.98
CA GLN A 5 18.76 -23.21 -13.00
C GLN A 5 17.88 -22.79 -14.18
N ALA A 6 16.79 -22.04 -13.92
CA ALA A 6 15.95 -21.48 -14.99
C ALA A 6 16.73 -20.43 -15.81
N LEU A 7 17.57 -19.63 -15.14
CA LEU A 7 18.44 -18.64 -15.76
C LEU A 7 19.58 -19.31 -16.58
N GLN A 8 20.20 -20.38 -16.07
CA GLN A 8 21.23 -21.13 -16.82
C GLN A 8 20.71 -21.75 -18.13
N ARG A 9 19.47 -22.25 -18.15
CA ARG A 9 18.87 -22.86 -19.35
C ARG A 9 18.57 -21.85 -20.47
N PHE A 10 18.32 -20.59 -20.14
CA PHE A 10 18.11 -19.54 -21.15
C PHE A 10 19.42 -19.09 -21.82
N GLY A 11 20.53 -19.00 -21.07
CA GLY A 11 21.83 -18.60 -21.61
C GLY A 11 22.41 -19.60 -22.63
N GLN A 12 22.24 -20.90 -22.39
CA GLN A 12 22.79 -21.94 -23.27
C GLN A 12 22.16 -21.97 -24.68
N LYS A 13 20.90 -21.54 -24.85
CA LYS A 13 20.23 -21.54 -26.15
C LYS A 13 20.62 -20.39 -27.08
N ALA A 14 21.13 -19.29 -26.53
CA ALA A 14 21.46 -18.09 -27.30
C ALA A 14 22.96 -17.90 -27.55
N GLY A 15 23.83 -18.66 -26.87
CA GLY A 15 25.28 -18.49 -26.96
C GLY A 15 25.79 -17.16 -26.39
N ILE A 16 25.01 -16.49 -25.54
CA ILE A 16 25.34 -15.20 -24.94
C ILE A 16 25.59 -15.40 -23.45
N THR A 17 26.72 -14.89 -22.96
CA THR A 17 27.06 -14.88 -21.53
C THR A 17 26.22 -13.85 -20.76
N TRP A 18 26.12 -14.01 -19.44
CA TRP A 18 25.43 -13.03 -18.60
C TRP A 18 26.09 -11.65 -18.64
N GLY A 19 27.41 -11.59 -18.73
CA GLY A 19 28.15 -10.33 -18.87
C GLY A 19 27.77 -9.59 -20.16
N GLU A 20 27.68 -10.30 -21.29
CA GLU A 20 27.24 -9.73 -22.56
C GLU A 20 25.77 -9.31 -22.53
N ALA A 21 24.90 -10.10 -21.91
CA ALA A 21 23.50 -9.76 -21.74
C ALA A 21 23.31 -8.50 -20.88
N PHE A 22 24.08 -8.36 -19.80
CA PHE A 22 24.08 -7.16 -18.95
C PHE A 22 24.62 -5.97 -19.72
N ALA A 23 25.81 -6.06 -20.32
CA ALA A 23 26.39 -4.98 -21.10
C ALA A 23 25.44 -4.49 -22.22
N ARG A 24 24.79 -5.42 -22.93
CA ARG A 24 23.80 -5.09 -23.97
C ARG A 24 22.53 -4.43 -23.42
N ASN A 25 22.10 -4.75 -22.21
CA ASN A 25 20.93 -4.10 -21.61
C ASN A 25 21.30 -2.76 -20.97
N GLU A 26 22.45 -2.69 -20.29
CA GLU A 26 23.00 -1.48 -19.68
C GLU A 26 23.43 -0.44 -20.72
N SER A 27 23.51 -0.77 -22.01
CA SER A 27 23.66 0.24 -23.08
C SER A 27 22.32 0.87 -23.52
N LYS A 28 21.17 0.38 -23.04
CA LYS A 28 19.85 0.89 -23.41
C LYS A 28 19.40 1.97 -22.42
N PRO A 29 18.61 2.96 -22.88
CA PRO A 29 18.03 3.95 -21.98
C PRO A 29 17.01 3.32 -21.03
N CYS A 30 16.92 3.90 -19.83
CA CYS A 30 15.90 3.58 -18.85
C CYS A 30 14.48 3.72 -19.44
N ALA A 31 13.57 2.80 -19.08
CA ALA A 31 12.19 2.81 -19.59
C ALA A 31 11.29 3.91 -18.98
N VAL A 32 11.74 4.62 -17.94
CA VAL A 32 10.99 5.75 -17.37
C VAL A 32 11.11 6.98 -18.26
N LYS A 33 9.98 7.56 -18.65
CA LYS A 33 9.92 8.71 -19.56
C LYS A 33 10.77 9.87 -19.02
N GLY A 34 11.67 10.39 -19.87
CA GLY A 34 12.54 11.53 -19.53
C GLY A 34 13.73 11.19 -18.64
N CYS A 35 13.99 9.91 -18.31
CA CYS A 35 15.16 9.52 -17.56
C CYS A 35 16.39 9.40 -18.49
N PRO A 36 17.47 10.17 -18.27
CA PRO A 36 18.67 10.11 -19.12
C PRO A 36 19.60 8.92 -18.79
N GLU A 37 19.33 8.23 -17.68
CA GLU A 37 20.16 7.13 -17.19
C GLU A 37 20.00 5.86 -18.02
N HIS A 38 21.04 5.04 -17.99
CA HIS A 38 21.01 3.72 -18.60
C HIS A 38 20.39 2.67 -17.66
N ARG A 39 19.96 1.54 -18.23
CA ARG A 39 19.40 0.42 -17.46
C ARG A 39 20.43 -0.22 -16.55
N TYR A 40 19.95 -0.97 -15.56
CA TYR A 40 20.76 -1.68 -14.57
C TYR A 40 20.55 -3.19 -14.67
N GLN A 41 21.63 -3.96 -14.89
CA GLN A 41 21.62 -5.41 -15.03
C GLN A 41 20.59 -5.88 -16.07
N ILE A 42 19.64 -6.75 -15.68
CA ILE A 42 18.53 -7.22 -16.52
C ILE A 42 17.27 -6.35 -16.44
N SER A 43 17.26 -5.33 -15.59
CA SER A 43 16.08 -4.49 -15.40
C SER A 43 15.85 -3.61 -16.63
N GLN A 44 14.59 -3.30 -16.93
CA GLN A 44 14.24 -2.24 -17.87
C GLN A 44 14.47 -0.83 -17.31
N TYR A 45 14.86 -0.72 -16.04
CA TYR A 45 15.03 0.54 -15.33
C TYR A 45 16.50 0.77 -14.97
N CYS A 46 16.89 2.04 -14.82
CA CYS A 46 18.16 2.40 -14.20
C CYS A 46 18.20 1.97 -12.73
N ARG A 47 19.39 1.98 -12.10
CA ARG A 47 19.57 1.54 -10.71
C ARG A 47 18.65 2.26 -9.73
N LYS A 48 18.44 3.58 -9.92
CA LYS A 48 17.52 4.40 -9.13
C LYS A 48 16.08 3.88 -9.23
N HIS A 49 15.52 3.84 -10.44
CA HIS A 49 14.13 3.43 -10.66
C HIS A 49 13.90 1.94 -10.38
N TYR A 50 14.89 1.08 -10.57
CA TYR A 50 14.84 -0.31 -10.12
C TYR A 50 14.66 -0.39 -8.60
N ASN A 51 15.49 0.34 -7.83
CA ASN A 51 15.38 0.37 -6.37
C ASN A 51 14.06 1.00 -5.91
N THR A 52 13.59 2.06 -6.57
CA THR A 52 12.29 2.68 -6.32
C THR A 52 11.15 1.69 -6.57
N SER A 53 11.15 0.98 -7.71
CA SER A 53 10.15 -0.04 -8.03
C SER A 53 10.18 -1.20 -7.04
N LYS A 54 11.37 -1.63 -6.60
CA LYS A 54 11.50 -2.65 -5.55
C LYS A 54 10.92 -2.17 -4.23
N ARG A 55 11.11 -0.88 -3.89
CA ARG A 55 10.67 -0.27 -2.64
C ARG A 55 9.19 0.03 -2.59
N TRP A 56 8.63 0.56 -3.67
CA TRP A 56 7.30 1.16 -3.73
C TRP A 56 6.38 0.47 -4.75
N GLY A 57 6.82 -0.58 -5.42
CA GLY A 57 6.00 -1.29 -6.42
C GLY A 57 6.04 -0.65 -7.82
N HIS A 58 6.36 0.64 -7.91
CA HIS A 58 6.41 1.42 -9.15
C HIS A 58 7.74 2.18 -9.31
N PRO A 59 8.33 2.28 -10.52
CA PRO A 59 9.60 3.00 -10.74
C PRO A 59 9.52 4.49 -10.40
N GLU A 60 8.36 5.11 -10.53
CA GLU A 60 8.07 6.51 -10.15
C GLU A 60 7.34 6.60 -8.79
N GLY A 61 7.36 5.52 -7.99
CA GLY A 61 6.72 5.51 -6.68
C GLY A 61 7.38 6.49 -5.71
N ILE A 62 6.57 7.20 -4.95
CA ILE A 62 7.01 8.18 -3.95
C ILE A 62 6.56 7.77 -2.54
N PRO A 63 7.30 8.14 -1.49
CA PRO A 63 6.83 7.94 -0.13
C PRO A 63 5.60 8.82 0.14
N ILE A 64 4.51 8.19 0.58
CA ILE A 64 3.34 8.89 1.11
C ILE A 64 3.38 8.81 2.63
N HIS A 65 3.43 9.96 3.27
CA HIS A 65 3.49 10.08 4.72
C HIS A 65 2.12 10.48 5.29
N PRO A 66 1.79 10.14 6.55
CA PRO A 66 0.49 10.46 7.15
C PRO A 66 0.06 11.93 7.02
N TRP A 67 0.99 12.88 7.11
CA TRP A 67 0.67 14.30 6.98
C TRP A 67 0.21 14.70 5.56
N HIS A 68 0.55 13.92 4.52
CA HIS A 68 0.04 14.15 3.16
C HIS A 68 -1.46 13.85 3.04
N TYR A 69 -2.03 13.07 3.96
CA TYR A 69 -3.42 12.61 3.91
C TYR A 69 -4.13 12.72 5.28
N HIS A 70 -3.77 13.74 6.07
CA HIS A 70 -4.35 13.93 7.39
C HIS A 70 -5.84 14.27 7.33
N GLN A 71 -6.28 15.03 6.31
CA GLN A 71 -7.69 15.35 6.09
C GLN A 71 -8.50 14.08 5.84
N GLU A 72 -7.99 13.17 5.01
CA GLU A 72 -8.62 11.88 4.75
C GLU A 72 -8.68 11.01 6.00
N ILE A 73 -7.63 11.04 6.85
CA ILE A 73 -7.66 10.36 8.16
C ILE A 73 -8.79 10.90 9.04
N GLU A 74 -8.97 12.22 9.11
CA GLU A 74 -10.03 12.84 9.93
C GLU A 74 -11.43 12.48 9.42
N GLU A 75 -11.64 12.56 8.10
CA GLU A 75 -12.91 12.17 7.47
C GLU A 75 -13.25 10.71 7.71
N VAL A 76 -12.28 9.82 7.48
CA VAL A 76 -12.41 8.38 7.73
C VAL A 76 -12.67 8.10 9.20
N SER A 77 -11.93 8.76 10.11
CA SER A 77 -12.11 8.62 11.55
C SER A 77 -13.54 8.97 11.96
N ARG A 78 -14.10 10.06 11.41
CA ARG A 78 -15.50 10.47 11.67
C ARG A 78 -16.49 9.41 11.22
N ILE A 79 -16.33 8.85 10.01
CA ILE A 79 -17.21 7.81 9.49
C ILE A 79 -17.12 6.52 10.30
N ILE A 80 -15.91 6.06 10.62
CA ILE A 80 -15.68 4.84 11.39
C ILE A 80 -16.25 4.98 12.81
N LYS A 81 -15.95 6.09 13.50
CA LYS A 81 -16.43 6.32 14.88
C LYS A 81 -17.95 6.43 14.96
N ARG A 82 -18.59 7.11 14.00
CA ARG A 82 -20.05 7.22 13.95
C ARG A 82 -20.74 5.88 13.65
N ASN A 83 -20.07 4.99 12.93
CA ASN A 83 -20.61 3.68 12.53
C ASN A 83 -19.89 2.52 13.24
N ARG A 84 -19.40 2.74 14.45
CA ARG A 84 -18.50 1.79 15.14
C ARG A 84 -19.11 0.39 15.30
N ASP A 85 -20.41 0.33 15.49
CA ASP A 85 -21.18 -0.91 15.70
C ASP A 85 -21.71 -1.52 14.40
N HIS A 86 -21.43 -0.90 13.25
CA HIS A 86 -21.80 -1.47 11.95
C HIS A 86 -21.05 -2.79 11.74
N ILE A 87 -21.76 -3.85 11.33
CA ILE A 87 -21.21 -5.21 11.21
C ILE A 87 -19.92 -5.26 10.39
N GLY A 88 -19.85 -4.51 9.29
CA GLY A 88 -18.65 -4.43 8.47
C GLY A 88 -17.45 -3.80 9.17
N ILE A 89 -17.65 -2.81 10.05
CA ILE A 89 -16.55 -2.20 10.81
C ILE A 89 -16.10 -3.14 11.93
N VAL A 90 -17.05 -3.75 12.65
CA VAL A 90 -16.77 -4.73 13.72
C VAL A 90 -15.96 -5.91 13.17
N ASP A 91 -16.41 -6.51 12.06
CA ASP A 91 -15.75 -7.64 11.40
C ASP A 91 -14.32 -7.28 10.98
N ARG A 92 -14.10 -6.12 10.35
CA ARG A 92 -12.77 -5.73 9.88
C ARG A 92 -11.82 -5.28 10.99
N ARG A 93 -12.34 -4.75 12.10
CA ARG A 93 -11.55 -4.55 13.32
C ARG A 93 -11.13 -5.89 13.94
N ALA A 94 -12.03 -6.88 13.95
CA ALA A 94 -11.70 -8.23 14.42
C ALA A 94 -10.62 -8.88 13.54
N PHE A 95 -10.76 -8.80 12.21
CA PHE A 95 -9.73 -9.25 11.26
C PHE A 95 -8.34 -8.65 11.56
N LEU A 96 -8.24 -7.33 11.74
CA LEU A 96 -6.96 -6.68 12.03
C LEU A 96 -6.38 -7.09 13.39
N ARG A 97 -7.23 -7.19 14.42
CA ARG A 97 -6.83 -7.70 15.74
C ARG A 97 -6.27 -9.12 15.67
N ASP A 98 -6.96 -9.99 14.95
CA ASP A 98 -6.55 -11.38 14.76
C ASP A 98 -5.24 -11.48 13.97
N ALA A 99 -5.07 -10.66 12.94
CA ALA A 99 -3.82 -10.59 12.17
C ALA A 99 -2.63 -10.12 13.03
N ILE A 100 -2.82 -9.07 13.85
CA ILE A 100 -1.79 -8.57 14.77
C ILE A 100 -1.40 -9.65 15.78
N ARG A 101 -2.40 -10.28 16.43
CA ARG A 101 -2.17 -11.38 17.38
C ARG A 101 -1.46 -12.56 16.72
N MET A 102 -1.93 -13.01 15.55
CA MET A 102 -1.35 -14.14 14.83
C MET A 102 0.12 -13.91 14.47
N GLY A 103 0.49 -12.69 14.09
CA GLY A 103 1.88 -12.33 13.82
C GLY A 103 2.80 -12.53 15.02
N HIS A 104 2.34 -12.12 16.21
CA HIS A 104 3.06 -12.33 17.47
C HIS A 104 3.17 -13.83 17.80
N GLU A 105 2.06 -14.56 17.76
CA GLU A 105 2.01 -15.99 18.09
C GLU A 105 2.92 -16.83 17.18
N ILE A 106 2.97 -16.55 15.88
CA ILE A 106 3.86 -17.27 14.94
C ILE A 106 5.33 -17.03 15.28
N LEU A 107 5.72 -15.79 15.59
CA LEU A 107 7.13 -15.49 15.88
C LEU A 107 7.60 -16.00 17.23
N ARG A 108 6.75 -15.93 18.25
CA ARG A 108 7.14 -16.21 19.64
C ARG A 108 6.87 -17.65 20.03
N GLU A 109 5.76 -18.21 19.58
CA GLU A 109 5.32 -19.56 19.96
C GLU A 109 5.63 -20.61 18.89
N GLY A 110 6.10 -20.19 17.71
CA GLY A 110 6.39 -21.09 16.60
C GLY A 110 5.16 -21.82 16.07
N ARG A 111 3.96 -21.22 16.21
CA ARG A 111 2.72 -21.82 15.68
C ARG A 111 2.85 -22.08 14.18
N LEU A 112 2.36 -23.24 13.76
CA LEU A 112 2.42 -23.70 12.37
C LEU A 112 1.57 -22.83 11.45
N GLU A 113 2.06 -22.65 10.23
CA GLU A 113 1.37 -21.92 9.15
C GLU A 113 0.06 -22.65 8.79
N THR A 114 -1.08 -21.99 8.97
CA THR A 114 -2.37 -22.40 8.37
C THR A 114 -2.55 -21.72 7.01
N GLU A 115 -3.55 -22.12 6.23
CA GLU A 115 -3.87 -21.49 4.93
C GLU A 115 -4.16 -19.97 5.02
N ASN A 116 -4.51 -19.45 6.20
CA ASN A 116 -4.83 -18.03 6.44
C ASN A 116 -3.74 -17.29 7.24
N THR A 117 -2.50 -17.76 7.17
CA THR A 117 -1.37 -17.18 7.90
C THR A 117 -1.07 -15.74 7.45
N VAL A 118 -0.79 -14.85 8.40
CA VAL A 118 -0.31 -13.50 8.10
C VAL A 118 1.05 -13.56 7.39
N PRO A 119 1.23 -12.85 6.26
CA PRO A 119 2.51 -12.82 5.58
C PRO A 119 3.50 -11.97 6.36
N PHE A 120 4.73 -12.45 6.53
CA PHE A 120 5.81 -11.76 7.24
C PHE A 120 5.40 -11.30 8.66
N PRO A 121 5.17 -12.26 9.58
CA PRO A 121 4.68 -11.99 10.92
C PRO A 121 5.55 -10.99 11.72
N GLN A 122 6.85 -10.86 11.38
CA GLN A 122 7.76 -9.85 11.97
C GLN A 122 7.36 -8.39 11.76
N TYR A 123 6.40 -8.10 10.88
CA TYR A 123 5.86 -6.74 10.73
C TYR A 123 4.55 -6.52 11.48
N PHE A 124 3.94 -7.59 12.03
CA PHE A 124 2.74 -7.53 12.85
C PHE A 124 3.11 -7.56 14.34
N ASP A 125 4.15 -8.29 14.73
CA ASP A 125 4.64 -8.38 16.11
C ASP A 125 4.87 -7.00 16.77
N PRO A 126 5.50 -6.00 16.13
CA PRO A 126 5.63 -4.68 16.75
C PRO A 126 4.30 -3.95 16.99
N LEU A 127 3.24 -4.24 16.21
CA LEU A 127 1.91 -3.69 16.48
C LEU A 127 1.30 -4.34 17.73
N TYR A 128 1.55 -5.64 17.94
CA TYR A 128 1.10 -6.35 19.12
C TYR A 128 1.80 -5.84 20.38
N GLU A 129 3.14 -5.77 20.35
CA GLU A 129 3.96 -5.26 21.47
C GLU A 129 3.62 -3.81 21.84
N ALA A 130 3.21 -3.00 20.85
CA ALA A 130 2.79 -1.62 21.07
C ALA A 130 1.30 -1.47 21.42
N GLU A 131 0.57 -2.58 21.62
CA GLU A 131 -0.87 -2.61 21.87
C GLU A 131 -1.68 -1.75 20.88
N ALA A 132 -1.29 -1.79 19.59
CA ALA A 132 -1.88 -0.92 18.58
C ALA A 132 -3.38 -1.17 18.43
N ASP A 133 -4.19 -0.11 18.52
CA ASP A 133 -5.64 -0.19 18.33
C ASP A 133 -5.97 -0.58 16.88
N PRO A 134 -6.65 -1.72 16.63
CA PRO A 134 -7.10 -2.12 15.30
C PRO A 134 -7.96 -1.07 14.60
N GLU A 135 -8.70 -0.25 15.35
CA GLU A 135 -9.49 0.86 14.79
C GLU A 135 -8.59 1.94 14.19
N GLU A 136 -7.52 2.34 14.87
CA GLU A 136 -6.55 3.33 14.36
C GLU A 136 -5.76 2.81 13.16
N VAL A 137 -5.42 1.52 13.17
CA VAL A 137 -4.83 0.85 12.00
C VAL A 137 -5.79 0.89 10.81
N LEU A 138 -7.07 0.57 11.03
CA LEU A 138 -8.10 0.64 9.98
C LEU A 138 -8.28 2.06 9.45
N ILE A 139 -8.36 3.07 10.32
CA ILE A 139 -8.46 4.49 9.97
C ILE A 139 -7.29 4.88 9.06
N ARG A 140 -6.06 4.51 9.42
CA ARG A 140 -4.86 4.87 8.63
C ARG A 140 -4.82 4.19 7.26
N LEU A 141 -5.26 2.92 7.18
CA LEU A 141 -5.36 2.18 5.91
C LEU A 141 -6.48 2.74 5.01
N ALA A 142 -7.62 3.12 5.58
CA ALA A 142 -8.69 3.76 4.83
C ALA A 142 -8.35 5.21 4.43
N GLY A 143 -7.61 5.95 5.25
CA GLY A 143 -7.13 7.29 4.92
C GLY A 143 -6.19 7.30 3.71
N ILE A 144 -5.18 6.41 3.68
CA ILE A 144 -4.29 6.32 2.51
C ILE A 144 -5.03 5.83 1.25
N TRP A 145 -6.05 4.97 1.41
CA TRP A 145 -6.89 4.54 0.31
C TRP A 145 -7.73 5.69 -0.27
N LEU A 146 -8.40 6.48 0.58
CA LEU A 146 -9.17 7.63 0.15
C LEU A 146 -8.29 8.67 -0.54
N TYR A 147 -7.10 8.93 0.02
CA TYR A 147 -6.14 9.86 -0.56
C TYR A 147 -5.73 9.45 -1.97
N THR A 148 -5.38 8.18 -2.18
CA THR A 148 -5.00 7.72 -3.51
C THR A 148 -6.18 7.66 -4.47
N HIS A 149 -7.40 7.45 -3.97
CA HIS A 149 -8.63 7.51 -4.77
C HIS A 149 -8.93 8.92 -5.29
N ARG A 150 -8.76 9.96 -4.46
CA ARG A 150 -9.01 11.36 -4.85
C ARG A 150 -7.95 11.93 -5.78
N ASN A 151 -6.69 11.54 -5.57
CA ASN A 151 -5.56 12.12 -6.27
C ASN A 151 -5.23 11.33 -7.55
N ILE A 152 -6.15 11.26 -8.51
CA ILE A 152 -5.92 10.62 -9.82
C ILE A 152 -5.31 11.59 -10.84
N GLY A 153 -4.59 11.07 -11.83
CA GLY A 153 -4.00 11.85 -12.92
C GLY A 153 -2.49 11.66 -13.11
N PRO A 154 -1.84 12.48 -13.97
CA PRO A 154 -0.42 12.32 -14.31
C PRO A 154 0.52 12.41 -13.09
N VAL A 155 0.15 13.27 -12.14
CA VAL A 155 0.89 13.50 -10.88
C VAL A 155 0.34 12.68 -9.72
N ALA A 156 -0.52 11.67 -9.98
CA ALA A 156 -1.12 10.85 -8.94
C ALA A 156 -0.05 10.22 -8.02
N PRO A 157 -0.25 10.24 -6.69
CA PRO A 157 0.66 9.63 -5.74
C PRO A 157 0.62 8.10 -5.84
N CYS A 158 -0.53 7.52 -6.22
CA CYS A 158 -0.63 6.11 -6.61
C CYS A 158 -0.58 5.98 -8.13
N LYS A 159 0.15 4.99 -8.64
CA LYS A 159 0.46 4.87 -10.08
C LYS A 159 -0.30 3.73 -10.75
N ASP A 160 -0.47 2.63 -10.05
CA ASP A 160 -1.20 1.44 -10.48
C ASP A 160 -1.66 0.63 -9.27
N GLU A 161 -2.44 -0.42 -9.50
CA GLU A 161 -2.94 -1.32 -8.45
C GLU A 161 -1.79 -1.94 -7.64
N LYS A 162 -0.68 -2.30 -8.30
CA LYS A 162 0.49 -2.84 -7.62
C LYS A 162 1.07 -1.82 -6.64
N HIS A 163 1.20 -0.56 -7.02
CA HIS A 163 1.64 0.52 -6.14
C HIS A 163 0.69 0.68 -4.96
N GLN A 164 -0.64 0.60 -5.18
CA GLN A 164 -1.63 0.65 -4.10
C GLN A 164 -1.39 -0.43 -3.05
N LEU A 165 -1.12 -1.67 -3.46
CA LEU A 165 -0.79 -2.76 -2.52
C LEU A 165 0.47 -2.43 -1.72
N TYR A 166 1.52 -1.93 -2.37
CA TYR A 166 2.74 -1.51 -1.68
C TYR A 166 2.48 -0.39 -0.67
N LEU A 167 1.62 0.57 -1.00
CA LEU A 167 1.25 1.68 -0.12
C LEU A 167 0.50 1.17 1.12
N LEU A 168 -0.47 0.27 0.96
CA LEU A 168 -1.19 -0.36 2.08
C LEU A 168 -0.24 -1.13 3.01
N GLY A 169 0.60 -2.00 2.45
CA GLY A 169 1.56 -2.76 3.25
C GLY A 169 2.59 -1.85 3.94
N ASN A 170 3.02 -0.77 3.27
CA ASN A 170 3.92 0.20 3.87
C ASN A 170 3.27 1.01 5.00
N ALA A 171 1.98 1.34 4.88
CA ALA A 171 1.24 2.04 5.92
C ALA A 171 1.16 1.20 7.22
N LEU A 172 0.97 -0.12 7.11
CA LEU A 172 1.03 -1.04 8.26
C LEU A 172 2.44 -1.17 8.84
N ILE A 173 3.43 -1.47 8.00
CA ILE A 173 4.84 -1.67 8.42
C ILE A 173 5.39 -0.45 9.15
N ARG A 174 4.98 0.75 8.74
CA ARG A 174 5.40 2.02 9.34
C ARG A 174 4.34 2.60 10.28
N PHE A 175 3.44 1.76 10.77
CA PHE A 175 2.45 2.19 11.75
C PHE A 175 3.15 2.62 13.03
N ILE A 176 4.02 1.75 13.57
CA ILE A 176 4.89 2.03 14.71
C ILE A 176 6.22 2.62 14.22
N PRO A 177 6.58 3.87 14.60
CA PRO A 177 7.86 4.48 14.24
C PRO A 177 9.05 3.65 14.74
N GLY A 178 10.06 3.47 13.89
CA GLY A 178 11.29 2.74 14.27
C GLY A 178 11.18 1.21 14.28
N ALA A 179 9.98 0.64 14.16
CA ALA A 179 9.77 -0.81 14.20
C ALA A 179 10.22 -1.59 12.96
N VAL A 180 10.75 -0.91 11.93
CA VAL A 180 11.15 -1.56 10.68
C VAL A 180 12.51 -2.25 10.86
N PRO A 181 12.61 -3.58 10.71
CA PRO A 181 13.88 -4.30 10.86
C PRO A 181 14.93 -3.88 9.82
N ASN A 182 16.21 -3.94 10.22
CA ASN A 182 17.35 -3.62 9.36
C ASN A 182 17.44 -4.51 8.10
N ASN A 183 16.98 -5.76 8.18
CA ASN A 183 16.95 -6.74 7.09
C ASN A 183 15.64 -6.72 6.28
N PHE A 184 15.11 -5.51 6.03
CA PHE A 184 13.82 -5.30 5.41
C PHE A 184 13.65 -6.03 4.06
N LYS A 185 12.66 -6.94 3.98
CA LYS A 185 12.31 -7.63 2.73
C LYS A 185 11.38 -6.79 1.88
N TYR A 186 11.88 -6.30 0.76
CA TYR A 186 11.14 -5.40 -0.15
C TYR A 186 9.79 -5.93 -0.65
N HIS A 187 9.70 -7.24 -0.89
CA HIS A 187 8.45 -7.89 -1.34
C HIS A 187 7.40 -8.01 -0.23
N ALA A 188 7.79 -7.88 1.06
CA ALA A 188 6.86 -7.97 2.18
C ALA A 188 5.77 -6.90 2.12
N ARG A 189 6.08 -5.69 1.62
CA ARG A 189 5.07 -4.64 1.41
C ARG A 189 3.93 -5.12 0.51
N ARG A 190 4.27 -5.80 -0.59
CA ARG A 190 3.28 -6.26 -1.56
C ARG A 190 2.39 -7.33 -0.95
N GLU A 191 2.98 -8.31 -0.28
CA GLU A 191 2.25 -9.46 0.26
C GLU A 191 1.38 -9.06 1.45
N ILE A 192 1.89 -8.23 2.37
CA ILE A 192 1.09 -7.62 3.43
C ILE A 192 -0.02 -6.77 2.82
N GLY A 193 0.31 -5.92 1.84
CA GLY A 193 -0.69 -5.11 1.15
C GLY A 193 -1.79 -5.93 0.48
N GLN A 194 -1.43 -7.05 -0.14
CA GLN A 194 -2.38 -7.97 -0.76
C GLN A 194 -3.24 -8.69 0.29
N TYR A 195 -2.64 -9.13 1.39
CA TYR A 195 -3.36 -9.72 2.53
C TYR A 195 -4.39 -8.75 3.11
N LEU A 196 -3.96 -7.51 3.37
CA LEU A 196 -4.84 -6.44 3.82
C LEU A 196 -5.93 -6.16 2.79
N TYR A 197 -5.59 -5.98 1.51
CA TYR A 197 -6.56 -5.69 0.46
C TYR A 197 -7.65 -6.77 0.35
N ARG A 198 -7.29 -8.06 0.43
CA ARG A 198 -8.27 -9.16 0.46
C ARG A 198 -9.14 -9.11 1.71
N GLY A 199 -8.55 -8.80 2.87
CA GLY A 199 -9.25 -8.78 4.14
C GLY A 199 -10.18 -7.57 4.32
N ILE A 200 -9.79 -6.37 3.88
CA ILE A 200 -10.54 -5.13 4.17
C ILE A 200 -10.94 -4.31 2.94
N GLY A 201 -10.52 -4.70 1.72
CA GLY A 201 -10.65 -3.87 0.51
C GLY A 201 -12.09 -3.44 0.18
N VAL A 202 -13.08 -4.33 0.37
CA VAL A 202 -14.50 -4.01 0.18
C VAL A 202 -14.96 -2.91 1.14
N LEU A 203 -14.52 -2.96 2.40
CA LEU A 203 -14.83 -1.92 3.38
C LEU A 203 -14.19 -0.58 2.99
N LEU A 204 -12.94 -0.59 2.49
CA LEU A 204 -12.25 0.64 2.05
C LEU A 204 -13.03 1.36 0.94
N VAL A 205 -13.52 0.61 -0.05
CA VAL A 205 -14.38 1.14 -1.12
C VAL A 205 -15.67 1.72 -0.56
N ASN A 206 -16.33 1.01 0.36
CA ASN A 206 -17.58 1.46 0.96
C ASN A 206 -17.43 2.72 1.83
N ILE A 207 -16.34 2.83 2.59
CA ILE A 207 -16.01 4.04 3.36
C ILE A 207 -15.81 5.21 2.39
N THR A 208 -15.02 5.01 1.34
CA THR A 208 -14.75 6.04 0.31
C THR A 208 -16.05 6.55 -0.32
N ASN A 209 -16.89 5.65 -0.82
CA ASN A 209 -18.18 6.00 -1.42
C ASN A 209 -19.14 6.69 -0.44
N THR A 210 -19.03 6.40 0.85
CA THR A 210 -19.84 7.05 1.88
C THR A 210 -19.39 8.48 2.12
N ILE A 211 -18.07 8.72 2.22
CA ILE A 211 -17.50 10.05 2.38
C ILE A 211 -17.84 10.94 1.17
N GLU A 212 -17.62 10.45 -0.05
CA GLU A 212 -17.92 11.20 -1.28
C GLU A 212 -19.41 11.58 -1.37
N ARG A 213 -20.32 10.68 -0.95
CA ARG A 213 -21.76 10.98 -0.88
C ARG A 213 -22.08 12.05 0.16
N GLU A 214 -21.43 12.04 1.33
CA GLU A 214 -21.64 13.09 2.33
C GLU A 214 -21.18 14.46 1.86
N ILE A 215 -20.02 14.53 1.20
CA ILE A 215 -19.49 15.77 0.62
C ILE A 215 -20.46 16.31 -0.44
N ALA A 216 -20.86 15.48 -1.40
CA ALA A 216 -21.82 15.88 -2.43
C ALA A 216 -23.18 16.33 -1.86
N SER A 217 -23.63 15.74 -0.76
CA SER A 217 -24.86 16.15 -0.06
C SER A 217 -24.73 17.51 0.62
N ARG A 218 -23.59 17.78 1.26
CA ARG A 218 -23.29 19.08 1.89
C ARG A 218 -23.20 20.19 0.85
N GLU A 219 -22.44 19.98 -0.22
CA GLU A 219 -22.31 20.96 -1.32
C GLU A 219 -23.66 21.30 -1.95
N ARG A 220 -24.54 20.30 -2.12
CA ARG A 220 -25.90 20.53 -2.63
C ARG A 220 -26.72 21.40 -1.68
N THR A 221 -26.63 21.14 -0.38
CA THR A 221 -27.35 21.90 0.64
C THR A 221 -26.86 23.36 0.69
N GLU A 222 -25.54 23.57 0.63
CA GLU A 222 -24.93 24.89 0.60
C GLU A 222 -25.35 25.70 -0.65
N ARG A 223 -25.40 25.07 -1.82
CA ARG A 223 -25.88 25.72 -3.06
C ARG A 223 -27.34 26.16 -2.97
N ILE A 224 -28.21 25.33 -2.38
CA ILE A 224 -29.63 25.68 -2.19
C ILE A 224 -29.77 26.84 -1.19
N GLN A 225 -29.00 26.83 -0.10
CA GLN A 225 -29.01 27.91 0.89
C GLN A 225 -28.47 29.23 0.30
N GLY A 226 -27.41 29.17 -0.51
CA GLY A 226 -26.86 30.33 -1.22
C GLY A 226 -27.85 30.95 -2.20
N ALA A 227 -28.52 30.14 -3.02
CA ALA A 227 -29.51 30.61 -3.99
C ALA A 227 -30.72 31.30 -3.33
N ASN A 228 -31.17 30.81 -2.16
CA ASN A 228 -32.27 31.44 -1.43
C ASN A 228 -31.92 32.81 -0.85
N LEU A 229 -30.64 33.09 -0.58
CA LEU A 229 -30.20 34.39 -0.09
C LEU A 229 -30.20 35.44 -1.21
N GLU A 230 -29.89 35.04 -2.45
CA GLU A 230 -29.86 35.96 -3.60
C GLU A 230 -31.26 36.40 -4.06
N VAL A 231 -32.30 35.59 -3.86
CA VAL A 231 -33.69 35.92 -4.25
C VAL A 231 -34.33 36.96 -3.31
N ASN A 232 -33.76 37.18 -2.12
CA ASN A 232 -34.31 38.09 -1.10
C ASN A 232 -33.68 39.50 -1.10
N TYR A 233 -32.88 39.83 -2.11
CA TYR A 233 -32.34 41.17 -2.36
C TYR A 233 -32.94 41.75 -3.65
#